data_AF-A0A5N6VP28-F1
#
_entry.id   AF-A0A5N6VP28-F1
#
_cell.length_a   1.000
_cell.length_b   1.000
_cell.length_c   1.000
_cell.angle_alpha   90.00
_cell.angle_beta   90.00
_cell.angle_gamma   90.00
#
_symmetry.space_group_name_H-M   'P 1'
#
loop_
_entity.id
_entity.type
_entity.pdbx_description
1 polymer ?
#
loop_
_entity_poly.entity_id
_entity_poly.type
_entity_poly.pdbx_seq_one_letter_code
_entity_poly.pdbx_strand_id
1 'polypeptide(L)'
;MQWKSFLLFVAIADLGLARLHGHQRRHKHHPAHPDLQGPEADLKARDLEVKTVVDLEVVTVTTTITGQPLAEAPAPSSSSSSTTTTTVAAAPAEITPAETHEDVISIDLGASIGVSVAAPSLIPSAESTAPASTPAASTTVSGGSTSWTSTPSSGEFSTSGFGTRTNSSGSGIEYSGNVGSPWGSNIIEVSASTAYQYRYVVQFTGSNTEDWTIVFWNKIGPDGKMDGWYGHSALNLTLGAGETKYVAFDEDSQGGWGAAKGSSLPTDDYGGYSCTWGEFDFGSTINDGWSGWDVSAIQAQAAGQTVQGMKICNHNGESCSTITSGASTVTNAYTKSEASVDGIGGSLNTDSVRLVAVVDYSA
;
A
#
# COMPACT_ATOMS: atom_id res chain seq x y z
N MET A 1 55.42 -9.80 -33.47
CA MET A 1 55.24 -9.67 -32.01
C MET A 1 54.05 -10.53 -31.60
N GLN A 2 53.97 -10.95 -30.33
CA GLN A 2 52.79 -11.60 -29.74
C GLN A 2 51.73 -10.51 -29.41
N TRP A 3 50.47 -10.77 -29.00
CA TRP A 3 49.87 -12.00 -28.46
C TRP A 3 48.33 -12.00 -28.56
N LYS A 4 47.73 -13.20 -28.58
CA LYS A 4 46.38 -13.58 -28.08
C LYS A 4 45.09 -12.95 -28.67
N SER A 5 44.11 -13.84 -28.85
CA SER A 5 42.70 -13.59 -29.13
C SER A 5 41.91 -13.16 -27.89
N PHE A 6 40.71 -12.60 -28.10
CA PHE A 6 39.50 -13.23 -27.58
C PHE A 6 38.30 -12.96 -28.52
N LEU A 7 37.38 -13.92 -28.60
CA LEU A 7 36.11 -13.81 -29.31
C LEU A 7 34.97 -13.84 -28.29
N LEU A 8 33.99 -12.95 -28.42
CA LEU A 8 32.60 -13.27 -28.09
C LEU A 8 31.65 -12.31 -28.84
N PHE A 9 30.51 -12.83 -29.28
CA PHE A 9 29.41 -12.06 -29.87
C PHE A 9 28.32 -11.83 -28.81
N VAL A 10 27.79 -10.61 -28.72
CA VAL A 10 26.41 -10.31 -28.28
C VAL A 10 25.87 -9.21 -29.20
N ALA A 11 24.56 -9.17 -29.44
CA ALA A 11 23.93 -8.39 -30.50
C ALA A 11 23.80 -6.88 -30.22
N ILE A 12 23.51 -6.11 -31.28
CA ILE A 12 23.26 -4.66 -31.26
C ILE A 12 21.78 -4.40 -31.61
N ALA A 13 21.03 -3.82 -30.68
CA ALA A 13 19.81 -3.00 -30.85
C ALA A 13 19.45 -2.49 -29.43
N ASP A 14 19.86 -1.29 -29.02
CA ASP A 14 19.36 0.04 -29.44
C ASP A 14 17.90 0.29 -29.02
N LEU A 15 17.73 1.13 -27.99
CA LEU A 15 16.48 1.81 -27.66
C LEU A 15 16.78 3.05 -26.80
N GLY A 16 17.40 4.06 -27.43
CA GLY A 16 17.55 5.38 -26.82
C GLY A 16 16.23 6.18 -26.79
N LEU A 17 16.21 7.25 -25.99
CA LEU A 17 15.21 8.33 -25.99
C LEU A 17 13.76 7.93 -25.61
N ALA A 18 13.54 7.71 -24.32
CA ALA A 18 12.38 8.36 -23.69
C ALA A 18 12.62 9.89 -23.79
N ARG A 19 11.82 10.59 -24.60
CA ARG A 19 12.09 12.01 -24.94
C ARG A 19 11.74 12.95 -23.80
N LEU A 20 12.72 13.73 -23.37
CA LEU A 20 12.55 14.92 -22.55
C LEU A 20 11.64 15.94 -23.27
N HIS A 21 10.36 15.95 -22.92
CA HIS A 21 9.49 17.13 -23.03
C HIS A 21 8.99 17.44 -21.61
N GLY A 22 9.24 18.58 -20.98
CA GLY A 22 9.96 19.76 -21.47
C GLY A 22 9.17 21.04 -21.30
N HIS A 23 8.60 21.29 -20.11
CA HIS A 23 7.91 22.55 -19.82
C HIS A 23 8.20 23.14 -18.43
N GLN A 24 9.50 23.20 -18.07
CA GLN A 24 10.01 23.91 -16.90
C GLN A 24 9.83 25.45 -16.99
N ARG A 25 8.58 25.95 -17.05
CA ARG A 25 8.26 27.39 -17.06
C ARG A 25 6.85 27.71 -16.51
N ARG A 26 6.66 27.70 -15.18
CA ARG A 26 5.94 28.82 -14.47
C ARG A 26 5.85 28.80 -12.92
N HIS A 27 6.86 28.33 -12.17
CA HIS A 27 6.93 28.63 -10.72
C HIS A 27 7.65 29.96 -10.45
N LYS A 28 7.05 31.06 -10.94
CA LYS A 28 7.26 32.40 -10.36
C LYS A 28 6.03 32.75 -9.55
N HIS A 29 6.17 32.84 -8.22
CA HIS A 29 5.13 33.37 -7.34
C HIS A 29 4.51 34.63 -7.96
N HIS A 30 3.19 34.62 -8.09
CA HIS A 30 2.40 35.83 -8.26
C HIS A 30 1.29 35.79 -7.20
N PRO A 31 1.01 36.91 -6.51
CA PRO A 31 -0.04 36.97 -5.52
C PRO A 31 -1.42 36.87 -6.19
N ALA A 32 -2.45 36.58 -5.38
CA ALA A 32 -3.82 36.41 -5.83
C ALA A 32 -4.37 37.62 -6.62
N HIS A 33 -5.18 37.32 -7.63
CA HIS A 33 -6.18 38.24 -8.18
C HIS A 33 -7.42 37.41 -8.61
N PRO A 34 -8.65 37.98 -8.54
CA PRO A 34 -9.91 37.24 -8.68
C PRO A 34 -10.41 37.17 -10.14
N ASP A 35 -11.66 36.70 -10.28
CA ASP A 35 -12.45 36.55 -11.52
C ASP A 35 -12.05 35.42 -12.49
N LEU A 36 -12.39 34.19 -12.10
CA LEU A 36 -13.02 33.22 -13.02
C LEU A 36 -14.27 32.63 -12.35
N GLN A 37 -15.42 32.79 -12.99
CA GLN A 37 -16.72 32.39 -12.43
C GLN A 37 -17.02 30.91 -12.73
N GLY A 38 -16.52 30.04 -11.86
CA GLY A 38 -17.13 28.73 -11.60
C GLY A 38 -18.38 28.86 -10.71
N PRO A 39 -19.15 27.78 -10.49
CA PRO A 39 -20.36 27.83 -9.67
C PRO A 39 -20.02 28.01 -8.18
N GLU A 40 -20.17 29.24 -7.66
CA GLU A 40 -20.20 29.50 -6.21
C GLU A 40 -21.43 28.85 -5.57
N ALA A 41 -21.29 27.59 -5.16
CA ALA A 41 -22.24 26.90 -4.28
C ALA A 41 -21.56 26.55 -2.95
N ASP A 42 -21.71 27.47 -1.99
CA ASP A 42 -21.55 27.25 -0.54
C ASP A 42 -20.15 26.98 0.07
N LEU A 43 -19.09 27.56 -0.51
CA LEU A 43 -17.77 27.67 0.16
C LEU A 43 -17.62 28.93 1.05
N LYS A 44 -18.72 29.50 1.58
CA LYS A 44 -18.71 30.79 2.29
C LYS A 44 -18.92 30.69 3.80
N ALA A 45 -17.93 30.12 4.51
CA ALA A 45 -17.41 30.66 5.79
C ALA A 45 -16.30 29.78 6.41
N ARG A 46 -15.04 29.92 5.98
CA ARG A 46 -13.89 29.56 6.82
C ARG A 46 -12.61 30.29 6.39
N ASP A 47 -12.15 31.18 7.26
CA ASP A 47 -10.85 31.85 7.15
C ASP A 47 -9.79 30.88 7.70
N LEU A 48 -9.33 29.98 6.82
CA LEU A 48 -8.32 28.96 7.12
C LEU A 48 -7.13 29.15 6.19
N GLU A 49 -5.93 29.07 6.76
CA GLU A 49 -4.68 29.13 6.01
C GLU A 49 -4.50 27.83 5.20
N VAL A 50 -4.92 27.85 3.94
CA VAL A 50 -4.79 26.71 3.02
C VAL A 50 -3.32 26.54 2.64
N LYS A 51 -2.62 25.69 3.40
CA LYS A 51 -1.29 25.18 3.06
C LYS A 51 -1.41 23.76 2.54
N THR A 52 -0.89 23.51 1.33
CA THR A 52 -0.61 22.16 0.82
C THR A 52 0.30 21.43 1.78
N VAL A 53 -0.08 20.22 2.19
CA VAL A 53 0.77 19.30 2.98
C VAL A 53 0.92 17.94 2.30
N VAL A 54 -0.01 17.56 1.42
CA VAL A 54 0.04 16.32 0.63
C VAL A 54 -0.03 16.69 -0.85
N ASP A 55 1.11 16.65 -1.54
CA ASP A 55 1.26 16.89 -2.99
C ASP A 55 1.12 15.55 -3.73
N LEU A 56 0.16 15.44 -4.66
CA LEU A 56 -0.22 14.22 -5.36
C LEU A 56 -0.31 14.43 -6.89
N GLU A 57 0.39 13.62 -7.69
CA GLU A 57 0.25 13.59 -9.16
C GLU A 57 0.02 12.16 -9.66
N VAL A 58 -1.08 11.93 -10.40
CA VAL A 58 -1.45 10.59 -10.90
C VAL A 58 -0.77 10.26 -12.23
N VAL A 59 0.33 9.51 -12.16
CA VAL A 59 1.12 9.04 -13.31
C VAL A 59 0.36 7.96 -14.09
N THR A 60 -0.39 8.35 -15.13
CA THR A 60 -1.13 7.42 -15.99
C THR A 60 -0.25 6.86 -17.13
N VAL A 61 0.39 5.70 -16.91
CA VAL A 61 1.21 5.03 -17.93
C VAL A 61 0.34 4.41 -19.03
N THR A 62 0.35 4.99 -20.23
CA THR A 62 -0.45 4.51 -21.38
C THR A 62 0.41 3.79 -22.41
N THR A 63 0.34 2.46 -22.46
CA THR A 63 1.10 1.64 -23.43
C THR A 63 0.32 1.42 -24.73
N THR A 64 0.77 2.04 -25.82
CA THR A 64 0.21 1.81 -27.17
C THR A 64 0.65 0.46 -27.73
N ILE A 65 -0.18 -0.58 -27.57
CA ILE A 65 0.00 -1.86 -28.26
C ILE A 65 -0.22 -1.65 -29.76
N THR A 66 0.88 -1.49 -30.50
CA THR A 66 0.86 -1.39 -31.97
C THR A 66 0.65 -2.78 -32.55
N GLY A 67 -0.61 -3.15 -32.76
CA GLY A 67 -0.97 -4.41 -33.43
C GLY A 67 -0.34 -4.46 -34.83
N GLN A 68 0.35 -5.56 -35.14
CA GLN A 68 0.83 -5.81 -36.50
C GLN A 68 -0.36 -5.84 -37.48
N PRO A 69 -0.19 -5.32 -38.72
CA PRO A 69 -1.27 -5.30 -39.69
C PRO A 69 -1.67 -6.73 -40.07
N LEU A 70 -2.90 -7.12 -39.72
CA LEU A 70 -3.55 -8.31 -40.27
C LEU A 70 -3.67 -8.15 -41.78
N ALA A 71 -3.31 -9.19 -42.52
CA ALA A 71 -3.36 -9.19 -43.98
C ALA A 71 -4.81 -8.98 -44.47
N GLU A 72 -4.95 -8.14 -45.49
CA GLU A 72 -6.24 -7.68 -46.00
C GLU A 72 -7.03 -8.81 -46.67
N ALA A 73 -8.14 -9.23 -46.04
CA ALA A 73 -9.13 -10.14 -46.62
C ALA A 73 -10.35 -9.35 -47.13
N PRO A 74 -10.84 -9.62 -48.35
CA PRO A 74 -11.82 -8.75 -49.01
C PRO A 74 -13.23 -8.80 -48.39
N ALA A 75 -13.97 -7.70 -48.55
CA ALA A 75 -15.26 -7.46 -47.91
C ALA A 75 -16.38 -8.42 -48.35
N PRO A 76 -17.35 -8.74 -47.46
CA PRO A 76 -18.47 -9.60 -47.77
C PRO A 76 -19.53 -8.91 -48.64
N SER A 77 -19.98 -9.59 -49.71
CA SER A 77 -21.14 -9.18 -50.51
C SER A 77 -22.42 -9.89 -50.02
N SER A 78 -23.55 -9.18 -50.03
CA SER A 78 -24.82 -9.67 -49.46
C SER A 78 -25.67 -10.46 -50.47
N SER A 79 -26.13 -11.66 -50.08
CA SER A 79 -27.28 -12.33 -50.71
C SER A 79 -27.92 -13.37 -49.77
N SER A 80 -29.24 -13.51 -49.82
CA SER A 80 -30.04 -14.27 -48.84
C SER A 80 -30.32 -15.74 -49.24
N SER A 81 -30.56 -16.62 -48.25
CA SER A 81 -31.79 -17.47 -48.09
C SER A 81 -31.58 -18.92 -47.61
N SER A 82 -32.68 -19.51 -47.10
CA SER A 82 -32.95 -20.94 -46.82
C SER A 82 -32.12 -21.72 -45.77
N THR A 83 -32.63 -21.72 -44.54
CA THR A 83 -33.09 -22.91 -43.78
C THR A 83 -32.52 -24.30 -44.09
N THR A 84 -31.97 -24.99 -43.07
CA THR A 84 -32.34 -26.37 -42.66
C THR A 84 -31.88 -26.64 -41.21
N THR A 85 -32.67 -27.40 -40.45
CA THR A 85 -32.45 -27.73 -39.03
C THR A 85 -31.66 -29.04 -38.86
N THR A 86 -30.73 -29.14 -37.89
CA THR A 86 -30.39 -30.42 -37.22
C THR A 86 -29.73 -30.14 -35.86
N THR A 87 -30.09 -30.95 -34.86
CA THR A 87 -29.51 -31.02 -33.51
C THR A 87 -28.77 -32.34 -33.31
N VAL A 88 -27.68 -32.39 -32.53
CA VAL A 88 -27.34 -33.52 -31.64
C VAL A 88 -26.26 -33.13 -30.63
N ALA A 89 -26.15 -33.90 -29.53
CA ALA A 89 -25.36 -33.63 -28.34
C ALA A 89 -23.85 -33.96 -28.44
N ALA A 90 -23.12 -33.69 -27.36
CA ALA A 90 -21.68 -33.90 -27.21
C ALA A 90 -21.30 -35.26 -26.58
N ALA A 91 -20.08 -35.73 -26.89
CA ALA A 91 -19.29 -36.66 -26.07
C ALA A 91 -17.78 -36.51 -26.43
N PRO A 92 -16.82 -36.76 -25.52
CA PRO A 92 -15.39 -36.56 -25.75
C PRO A 92 -14.65 -37.83 -26.23
N ALA A 93 -13.42 -37.68 -26.72
CA ALA A 93 -12.53 -38.80 -27.03
C ALA A 93 -11.06 -38.55 -26.62
N GLU A 94 -10.53 -39.60 -26.02
CA GLU A 94 -9.29 -39.87 -25.29
C GLU A 94 -7.96 -39.80 -26.11
N ILE A 95 -6.85 -39.75 -25.37
CA ILE A 95 -5.40 -39.88 -25.73
C ILE A 95 -5.09 -41.08 -26.69
N THR A 96 -3.93 -41.20 -27.39
CA THR A 96 -2.53 -41.31 -26.87
C THR A 96 -1.46 -41.11 -28.02
N PRO A 97 -0.15 -41.56 -28.01
CA PRO A 97 0.99 -40.63 -28.18
C PRO A 97 2.02 -40.99 -29.31
N ALA A 98 3.29 -40.54 -29.15
CA ALA A 98 4.50 -40.70 -29.99
C ALA A 98 4.73 -39.55 -31.00
N GLU A 99 5.96 -39.19 -31.41
CA GLU A 99 7.25 -39.90 -31.34
C GLU A 99 8.38 -39.20 -30.54
N THR A 100 9.44 -39.96 -30.29
CA THR A 100 10.71 -39.56 -29.65
C THR A 100 11.74 -39.00 -30.64
N HIS A 101 12.69 -38.21 -30.16
CA HIS A 101 14.03 -38.21 -30.75
C HIS A 101 15.11 -38.17 -29.67
N GLU A 102 16.02 -39.15 -29.72
CA GLU A 102 17.23 -39.20 -28.90
C GLU A 102 18.27 -38.20 -29.43
N ASP A 103 19.13 -37.69 -28.54
CA ASP A 103 20.57 -37.71 -28.81
C ASP A 103 21.37 -37.76 -27.49
N VAL A 104 22.56 -38.35 -27.52
CA VAL A 104 23.26 -38.84 -26.32
C VAL A 104 24.73 -38.43 -26.30
N ILE A 105 25.20 -37.89 -25.17
CA ILE A 105 26.58 -38.05 -24.70
C ILE A 105 26.56 -38.16 -23.17
N SER A 106 27.28 -39.14 -22.64
CA SER A 106 27.47 -39.39 -21.21
C SER A 106 28.94 -39.26 -20.83
N ILE A 107 29.22 -38.77 -19.62
CA ILE A 107 30.51 -38.98 -18.95
C ILE A 107 30.20 -39.42 -17.51
N ASP A 108 30.68 -40.62 -17.18
CA ASP A 108 30.45 -41.34 -15.92
C ASP A 108 31.64 -41.18 -14.98
N LEU A 109 31.39 -41.03 -13.67
CA LEU A 109 32.26 -41.64 -12.66
C LEU A 109 31.52 -41.92 -11.33
N GLY A 110 31.30 -43.19 -11.02
CA GLY A 110 30.94 -43.69 -9.67
C GLY A 110 32.07 -43.54 -8.64
N ALA A 111 31.97 -44.02 -7.38
CA ALA A 111 31.00 -44.90 -6.73
C ALA A 111 30.83 -44.46 -5.24
N SER A 112 29.75 -44.71 -4.48
CA SER A 112 28.95 -45.93 -4.24
C SER A 112 29.64 -47.01 -3.36
N ILE A 113 29.45 -46.91 -2.03
CA ILE A 113 29.37 -47.96 -0.96
C ILE A 113 28.54 -47.29 0.20
N GLY A 114 27.70 -47.89 1.06
CA GLY A 114 27.28 -49.28 1.34
C GLY A 114 27.53 -49.66 2.83
N VAL A 115 26.71 -50.39 3.59
CA VAL A 115 25.35 -50.96 3.45
C VAL A 115 24.69 -51.02 4.86
N SER A 116 23.34 -51.04 4.94
CA SER A 116 22.54 -51.09 6.19
C SER A 116 22.57 -52.44 6.95
N VAL A 117 22.42 -52.41 8.29
CA VAL A 117 21.77 -53.48 9.10
C VAL A 117 20.99 -52.86 10.29
N ALA A 118 20.00 -53.59 10.83
CA ALA A 118 18.91 -53.14 11.72
C ALA A 118 19.22 -53.08 13.25
N ALA A 119 18.20 -52.69 14.02
CA ALA A 119 18.18 -52.48 15.48
C ALA A 119 18.06 -53.79 16.32
N PRO A 120 18.17 -53.67 17.66
CA PRO A 120 17.04 -54.07 18.51
C PRO A 120 16.73 -53.11 19.69
N SER A 121 15.62 -53.38 20.38
CA SER A 121 15.05 -52.59 21.49
C SER A 121 15.81 -52.66 22.82
N LEU A 122 15.56 -51.69 23.72
CA LEU A 122 15.13 -51.91 25.12
C LEU A 122 14.65 -50.60 25.79
N ILE A 123 13.90 -50.70 26.89
CA ILE A 123 13.41 -49.58 27.73
C ILE A 123 14.06 -49.67 29.13
N PRO A 124 14.15 -48.57 29.89
CA PRO A 124 13.19 -48.43 31.01
C PRO A 124 12.67 -46.99 31.24
N SER A 125 11.63 -46.87 32.08
CA SER A 125 11.03 -45.60 32.49
C SER A 125 11.80 -44.91 33.62
N ALA A 126 11.70 -43.58 33.69
CA ALA A 126 12.10 -42.77 34.84
C ALA A 126 11.09 -41.64 35.07
N GLU A 127 10.42 -41.66 36.21
CA GLU A 127 9.41 -40.69 36.63
C GLU A 127 10.05 -39.55 37.43
N SER A 128 9.64 -38.30 37.21
CA SER A 128 10.19 -37.14 37.92
C SER A 128 9.10 -36.11 38.25
N THR A 129 8.80 -35.98 39.54
CA THR A 129 7.77 -35.09 40.08
C THR A 129 8.37 -33.75 40.53
N ALA A 130 7.93 -32.66 39.90
CA ALA A 130 8.25 -31.30 40.34
C ALA A 130 7.17 -30.79 41.33
N PRO A 131 7.53 -30.02 42.38
CA PRO A 131 6.58 -29.55 43.39
C PRO A 131 5.72 -28.39 42.90
N ALA A 132 4.44 -28.37 43.29
CA ALA A 132 3.54 -27.27 43.02
C ALA A 132 3.86 -26.04 43.89
N SER A 133 3.91 -24.85 43.28
CA SER A 133 4.07 -23.56 43.95
C SER A 133 2.72 -22.84 44.11
N THR A 134 2.45 -22.36 45.32
CA THR A 134 1.20 -21.65 45.64
C THR A 134 1.17 -20.26 44.98
N PRO A 135 0.06 -19.83 44.36
CA PRO A 135 -0.06 -18.47 43.83
C PRO A 135 -0.01 -17.44 44.95
N ALA A 136 0.95 -16.52 44.87
CA ALA A 136 0.93 -15.31 45.70
C ALA A 136 -0.18 -14.37 45.18
N ALA A 137 -0.93 -13.74 46.09
CA ALA A 137 -2.01 -12.84 45.71
C ALA A 137 -1.45 -11.54 45.09
N SER A 138 -1.62 -11.38 43.78
CA SER A 138 -1.26 -10.17 43.05
C SER A 138 -2.11 -8.99 43.53
N THR A 139 -1.50 -8.07 44.29
CA THR A 139 -2.12 -6.77 44.57
C THR A 139 -2.26 -6.00 43.26
N THR A 140 -3.47 -5.95 42.72
CA THR A 140 -3.82 -5.13 41.54
C THR A 140 -3.70 -3.66 41.89
N VAL A 141 -2.50 -3.11 41.70
CA VAL A 141 -2.28 -1.67 41.63
C VAL A 141 -3.02 -1.18 40.39
N SER A 142 -4.21 -0.61 40.58
CA SER A 142 -4.96 0.07 39.52
C SER A 142 -4.27 1.37 39.13
N GLY A 143 -3.12 1.26 38.47
CA GLY A 143 -2.52 2.37 37.74
C GLY A 143 -3.52 2.82 36.68
N GLY A 144 -4.03 4.05 36.81
CA GLY A 144 -4.97 4.59 35.85
C GLY A 144 -4.33 4.63 34.47
N SER A 145 -4.93 3.94 33.49
CA SER A 145 -4.40 3.95 32.12
C SER A 145 -4.50 5.37 31.57
N THR A 146 -3.36 5.96 31.24
CA THR A 146 -3.27 7.19 30.45
C THR A 146 -4.08 7.00 29.16
N SER A 147 -4.80 8.04 28.72
CA SER A 147 -5.51 8.01 27.44
C SER A 147 -4.51 7.93 26.29
N TRP A 148 -4.80 7.14 25.26
CA TRP A 148 -3.98 7.08 24.04
C TRP A 148 -3.86 8.46 23.35
N THR A 149 -4.86 9.33 23.53
CA THR A 149 -4.87 10.72 23.03
C THR A 149 -3.97 11.68 23.82
N SER A 150 -3.44 11.28 24.98
CA SER A 150 -2.50 12.09 25.74
C SER A 150 -1.11 12.14 25.09
N THR A 151 -0.28 13.06 25.58
CA THR A 151 1.14 13.19 25.27
C THR A 151 1.98 13.06 26.56
N PRO A 152 3.29 12.75 26.45
CA PRO A 152 4.18 12.71 27.61
C PRO A 152 4.39 14.09 28.24
N SER A 153 4.32 14.18 29.57
CA SER A 153 4.51 15.44 30.31
C SER A 153 5.94 15.98 30.30
N SER A 154 6.92 15.21 29.79
CA SER A 154 8.28 15.65 29.47
C SER A 154 8.39 16.41 28.15
N GLY A 155 7.40 16.27 27.25
CA GLY A 155 7.53 16.65 25.84
C GLY A 155 8.37 15.68 24.99
N GLU A 156 9.00 14.68 25.60
CA GLU A 156 9.81 13.66 24.92
C GLU A 156 8.94 12.47 24.50
N PHE A 157 8.86 12.20 23.21
CA PHE A 157 8.14 11.05 22.65
C PHE A 157 9.05 9.82 22.51
N SER A 158 8.47 8.63 22.66
CA SER A 158 9.13 7.34 22.45
C SER A 158 9.45 7.12 20.98
N THR A 159 10.69 6.72 20.71
CA THR A 159 11.11 6.08 19.44
C THR A 159 11.30 4.57 19.56
N SER A 160 10.95 3.99 20.71
CA SER A 160 11.12 2.55 20.98
C SER A 160 10.32 1.70 19.98
N GLY A 161 10.93 0.66 19.42
CA GLY A 161 10.30 -0.21 18.42
C GLY A 161 10.46 0.25 16.97
N PHE A 162 10.71 1.54 16.71
CA PHE A 162 11.12 1.99 15.38
C PHE A 162 12.55 1.54 15.06
N GLY A 163 12.87 1.46 13.77
CA GLY A 163 14.25 1.33 13.30
C GLY A 163 15.00 2.66 13.24
N THR A 164 16.09 2.72 12.47
CA THR A 164 16.85 3.96 12.31
C THR A 164 16.18 4.86 11.27
N ARG A 165 15.89 6.11 11.64
CA ARG A 165 15.35 7.14 10.73
C ARG A 165 16.25 7.34 9.51
N THR A 166 15.68 7.37 8.30
CA THR A 166 16.44 7.71 7.07
C THR A 166 16.55 9.22 6.89
N ASN A 167 17.59 9.68 6.20
CA ASN A 167 17.70 11.09 5.80
C ASN A 167 16.68 11.39 4.70
N SER A 168 16.03 12.55 4.79
CA SER A 168 15.11 13.02 3.76
C SER A 168 15.82 13.68 2.56
N SER A 169 15.16 13.67 1.39
CA SER A 169 15.68 14.18 0.12
C SER A 169 14.57 14.43 -0.91
N GLY A 170 14.89 15.05 -2.06
CA GLY A 170 13.90 15.38 -3.10
C GLY A 170 13.08 16.63 -2.77
N SER A 171 11.99 16.85 -3.52
CA SER A 171 11.08 18.01 -3.34
C SER A 171 9.75 17.79 -4.07
N GLY A 172 8.65 18.33 -3.52
CA GLY A 172 7.29 18.12 -4.07
C GLY A 172 6.88 16.65 -4.03
N ILE A 173 6.15 16.18 -5.04
CA ILE A 173 5.78 14.77 -5.22
C ILE A 173 6.98 13.79 -5.05
N GLU A 174 8.17 14.13 -5.55
CA GLU A 174 9.39 13.32 -5.43
C GLU A 174 10.07 13.40 -4.04
N TYR A 175 9.53 14.16 -3.08
CA TYR A 175 10.09 14.24 -1.73
C TYR A 175 10.01 12.87 -1.03
N SER A 176 11.17 12.37 -0.62
CA SER A 176 11.35 11.19 0.22
C SER A 176 11.70 11.65 1.63
N GLY A 177 10.78 11.46 2.57
CA GLY A 177 11.06 11.60 3.98
C GLY A 177 11.73 10.37 4.59
N ASN A 178 11.36 10.11 5.84
CA ASN A 178 11.69 8.92 6.62
C ASN A 178 10.94 7.69 6.10
N VAL A 179 11.67 6.65 5.70
CA VAL A 179 11.12 5.33 5.32
C VAL A 179 11.61 4.21 6.24
N GLY A 180 12.33 4.54 7.32
CA GLY A 180 12.95 3.60 8.23
C GLY A 180 14.13 2.82 7.64
N SER A 181 15.00 2.34 8.53
CA SER A 181 16.09 1.42 8.23
C SER A 181 16.12 0.33 9.31
N PRO A 182 15.68 -0.92 9.00
CA PRO A 182 15.23 -1.41 7.68
C PRO A 182 13.94 -0.71 7.17
N TRP A 183 13.70 -0.74 5.85
CA TRP A 183 12.53 -0.08 5.25
C TRP A 183 11.21 -0.53 5.91
N GLY A 184 10.31 0.42 6.14
CA GLY A 184 9.03 0.23 6.82
C GLY A 184 9.09 0.31 8.35
N SER A 185 10.29 0.25 8.96
CA SER A 185 10.45 0.31 10.42
C SER A 185 10.17 1.68 11.06
N ASN A 186 9.69 2.65 10.29
CA ASN A 186 9.11 3.91 10.74
C ASN A 186 7.59 3.80 11.05
N ILE A 187 6.97 2.63 10.82
CA ILE A 187 5.53 2.37 11.05
C ILE A 187 5.38 1.09 11.89
N ILE A 188 4.76 1.15 13.08
CA ILE A 188 4.64 0.01 14.01
C ILE A 188 3.28 -0.10 14.69
N GLU A 189 2.80 -1.32 14.96
CA GLU A 189 1.67 -1.55 15.88
C GLU A 189 2.11 -1.25 17.32
N VAL A 190 1.25 -0.54 18.08
CA VAL A 190 1.49 -0.22 19.49
C VAL A 190 0.28 -0.58 20.34
N SER A 191 0.50 -0.87 21.64
CA SER A 191 -0.62 -1.14 22.55
C SER A 191 -1.36 0.14 22.91
N ALA A 192 -2.66 0.05 23.19
CA ALA A 192 -3.46 1.19 23.68
C ALA A 192 -2.81 1.89 24.90
N SER A 193 -2.15 1.11 25.77
CA SER A 193 -1.47 1.56 26.98
C SER A 193 -0.09 2.23 26.74
N THR A 194 0.48 2.12 25.54
CA THR A 194 1.75 2.74 25.14
C THR A 194 1.60 3.78 24.04
N ALA A 195 0.51 3.74 23.26
CA ALA A 195 0.20 4.66 22.16
C ALA A 195 0.43 6.15 22.50
N TYR A 196 0.02 6.60 23.69
CA TYR A 196 0.18 7.99 24.13
C TYR A 196 1.63 8.49 24.14
N GLN A 197 2.61 7.57 24.19
CA GLN A 197 4.03 7.87 24.24
C GLN A 197 4.62 8.25 22.88
N TYR A 198 3.93 7.96 21.77
CA TYR A 198 4.41 8.19 20.41
C TYR A 198 3.92 9.52 19.85
N ARG A 199 4.66 10.09 18.90
CA ARG A 199 4.42 11.45 18.40
C ARG A 199 3.24 11.53 17.44
N TYR A 200 3.18 10.62 16.47
CA TYR A 200 2.10 10.51 15.48
C TYR A 200 1.44 9.14 15.64
N VAL A 201 0.12 9.12 15.89
CA VAL A 201 -0.63 7.88 16.14
C VAL A 201 -1.98 7.91 15.47
N VAL A 202 -2.33 6.81 14.80
CA VAL A 202 -3.67 6.56 14.26
C VAL A 202 -4.30 5.39 15.01
N GLN A 203 -5.47 5.62 15.61
CA GLN A 203 -6.34 4.57 16.12
C GLN A 203 -7.16 4.00 14.96
N PHE A 204 -7.18 2.68 14.79
CA PHE A 204 -7.98 1.99 13.79
C PHE A 204 -9.13 1.24 14.44
N THR A 205 -10.32 1.45 13.89
CA THR A 205 -11.57 0.74 14.21
C THR A 205 -12.32 0.49 12.90
N GLY A 206 -13.44 -0.23 12.93
CA GLY A 206 -14.28 -0.38 11.75
C GLY A 206 -15.71 -0.78 12.06
N SER A 207 -16.57 -0.67 11.05
CA SER A 207 -17.95 -1.18 11.07
C SER A 207 -18.06 -2.63 10.58
N ASN A 208 -16.92 -3.28 10.35
CA ASN A 208 -16.77 -4.61 9.79
C ASN A 208 -17.32 -5.71 10.72
N THR A 209 -18.08 -6.64 10.15
CA THR A 209 -18.58 -7.86 10.83
C THR A 209 -17.72 -9.10 10.58
N GLU A 210 -16.67 -8.96 9.77
CA GLU A 210 -15.70 -9.98 9.38
C GLU A 210 -14.29 -9.37 9.45
N ASP A 211 -13.26 -10.21 9.42
CA ASP A 211 -11.87 -9.75 9.49
C ASP A 211 -11.48 -8.93 8.25
N TRP A 212 -10.86 -7.77 8.49
CA TRP A 212 -10.26 -6.92 7.46
C TRP A 212 -8.74 -6.93 7.57
N THR A 213 -8.05 -6.98 6.43
CA THR A 213 -6.61 -6.73 6.35
C THR A 213 -6.36 -5.25 6.09
N ILE A 214 -5.47 -4.65 6.88
CA ILE A 214 -4.95 -3.30 6.70
C ILE A 214 -3.45 -3.43 6.39
N VAL A 215 -3.00 -2.83 5.29
CA VAL A 215 -1.59 -2.86 4.88
C VAL A 215 -1.10 -1.42 4.73
N PHE A 216 0.06 -1.13 5.32
CA PHE A 216 0.70 0.18 5.34
C PHE A 216 1.94 0.17 4.45
N TRP A 217 2.20 1.27 3.75
CA TRP A 217 3.41 1.49 2.97
C TRP A 217 3.94 2.92 3.15
N ASN A 218 5.24 3.08 2.98
CA ASN A 218 5.83 4.39 2.71
C ASN A 218 5.58 4.77 1.25
N LYS A 219 5.48 6.07 0.92
CA LYS A 219 5.34 6.56 -0.46
C LYS A 219 6.48 6.07 -1.36
N ILE A 220 7.69 6.08 -0.79
CA ILE A 220 8.93 5.61 -1.44
C ILE A 220 9.19 4.15 -1.02
N GLY A 221 9.37 3.27 -2.01
CA GLY A 221 9.61 1.85 -1.85
C GLY A 221 11.04 1.51 -1.39
N PRO A 222 11.32 0.21 -1.13
CA PRO A 222 12.56 -0.25 -0.52
C PRO A 222 13.82 -0.10 -1.39
N ASP A 223 13.69 0.22 -2.68
CA ASP A 223 14.83 0.54 -3.56
C ASP A 223 14.98 2.04 -3.89
N GLY A 224 14.15 2.89 -3.29
CA GLY A 224 14.21 4.36 -3.43
C GLY A 224 13.34 4.95 -4.54
N LYS A 225 12.52 4.14 -5.24
CA LYS A 225 11.50 4.64 -6.19
C LYS A 225 10.20 5.06 -5.51
N MET A 226 9.39 5.88 -6.19
CA MET A 226 8.02 6.17 -5.78
C MET A 226 7.07 5.06 -6.26
N ASP A 227 7.18 3.89 -5.62
CA ASP A 227 6.42 2.67 -5.95
C ASP A 227 5.98 1.88 -4.71
N GLY A 228 5.94 2.49 -3.52
CA GLY A 228 5.68 1.78 -2.27
C GLY A 228 4.32 1.07 -2.16
N TRP A 229 3.33 1.42 -2.98
CA TRP A 229 2.03 0.74 -3.06
C TRP A 229 2.01 -0.45 -4.04
N TYR A 230 3.10 -0.71 -4.77
CA TYR A 230 3.24 -1.87 -5.67
C TYR A 230 3.65 -3.13 -4.89
N GLY A 231 2.76 -3.59 -4.01
CA GLY A 231 2.92 -4.83 -3.26
C GLY A 231 3.94 -4.78 -2.11
N HIS A 232 4.49 -3.62 -1.77
CA HIS A 232 5.36 -3.45 -0.61
C HIS A 232 4.55 -3.12 0.65
N SER A 233 5.00 -3.64 1.80
CA SER A 233 4.29 -3.53 3.07
C SER A 233 5.26 -3.23 4.21
N ALA A 234 5.14 -2.05 4.81
CA ALA A 234 5.82 -1.69 6.05
C ALA A 234 5.21 -2.42 7.26
N LEU A 235 3.88 -2.52 7.30
CA LEU A 235 3.12 -3.18 8.36
C LEU A 235 1.86 -3.85 7.77
N ASN A 236 1.54 -5.07 8.22
CA ASN A 236 0.24 -5.71 7.98
C ASN A 236 -0.48 -5.88 9.32
N LEU A 237 -1.77 -5.56 9.37
CA LEU A 237 -2.66 -5.85 10.49
C LEU A 237 -3.88 -6.62 10.01
N THR A 238 -4.36 -7.54 10.82
CA THR A 238 -5.78 -7.94 10.80
C THR A 238 -6.53 -7.10 11.82
N LEU A 239 -7.69 -6.58 11.43
CA LEU A 239 -8.67 -5.94 12.30
C LEU A 239 -9.90 -6.83 12.38
N GLY A 240 -10.10 -7.49 13.52
CA GLY A 240 -11.29 -8.28 13.78
C GLY A 240 -12.55 -7.42 13.96
N ALA A 241 -13.72 -8.05 13.90
CA ALA A 241 -15.00 -7.36 14.10
C ALA A 241 -15.08 -6.70 15.50
N GLY A 242 -15.15 -5.37 15.53
CA GLY A 242 -15.16 -4.59 16.79
C GLY A 242 -13.80 -4.50 17.51
N GLU A 243 -12.69 -4.90 16.89
CA GLU A 243 -11.34 -4.68 17.43
C GLU A 243 -10.96 -3.19 17.38
N THR A 244 -9.93 -2.80 18.15
CA THR A 244 -9.27 -1.50 18.04
C THR A 244 -7.76 -1.68 18.00
N LYS A 245 -7.12 -1.24 16.92
CA LYS A 245 -5.66 -1.21 16.75
C LYS A 245 -5.12 0.21 16.93
N TYR A 246 -3.82 0.33 17.16
CA TYR A 246 -3.11 1.61 17.17
C TYR A 246 -1.81 1.44 16.39
N VAL A 247 -1.54 2.36 15.46
CA VAL A 247 -0.29 2.41 14.71
C VAL A 247 0.42 3.70 15.04
N ALA A 248 1.68 3.60 15.44
CA ALA A 248 2.58 4.72 15.63
C ALA A 248 3.45 4.92 14.37
N PHE A 249 3.70 6.18 14.05
CA PHE A 249 4.52 6.61 12.92
C PHE A 249 5.65 7.49 13.46
N ASP A 250 6.88 7.26 12.95
CA ASP A 250 8.00 8.16 13.24
C ASP A 250 7.90 9.44 12.40
N GLU A 251 8.57 10.50 12.86
CA GLU A 251 8.56 11.82 12.22
C GLU A 251 9.14 11.82 10.80
N ASP A 252 8.70 12.79 9.99
CA ASP A 252 9.02 12.99 8.57
C ASP A 252 8.59 11.82 7.67
N SER A 253 7.56 11.04 8.06
CA SER A 253 7.09 9.87 7.30
C SER A 253 5.93 10.20 6.36
N GLN A 254 6.03 9.80 5.09
CA GLN A 254 4.94 9.89 4.10
C GLN A 254 4.57 8.52 3.54
N GLY A 255 3.28 8.31 3.26
CA GLY A 255 2.80 7.08 2.66
C GLY A 255 1.29 6.93 2.72
N GLY A 256 0.83 5.69 2.77
CA GLY A 256 -0.59 5.39 2.91
C GLY A 256 -0.85 4.03 3.51
N TRP A 257 -2.12 3.71 3.68
CA TRP A 257 -2.61 2.38 3.96
C TRP A 257 -3.86 2.08 3.16
N GLY A 258 -4.03 0.80 2.82
CA GLY A 258 -5.26 0.27 2.28
C GLY A 258 -5.94 -0.61 3.31
N ALA A 259 -7.26 -0.69 3.26
CA ALA A 259 -8.04 -1.59 4.11
C ALA A 259 -9.07 -2.34 3.27
N ALA A 260 -9.12 -3.67 3.40
CA ALA A 260 -10.09 -4.50 2.68
C ALA A 260 -10.49 -5.75 3.47
N LYS A 261 -11.74 -6.19 3.27
CA LYS A 261 -12.27 -7.46 3.78
C LYS A 261 -11.45 -8.66 3.28
N GLY A 262 -11.12 -9.59 4.18
CA GLY A 262 -10.34 -10.79 3.87
C GLY A 262 -8.86 -10.65 4.23
N SER A 263 -8.01 -11.49 3.63
CA SER A 263 -6.60 -11.71 4.01
C SER A 263 -5.57 -10.90 3.19
N SER A 264 -6.00 -10.00 2.31
CA SER A 264 -5.14 -9.22 1.42
C SER A 264 -5.89 -8.03 0.85
N LEU A 265 -5.17 -6.94 0.52
CA LEU A 265 -5.73 -5.90 -0.34
C LEU A 265 -5.89 -6.41 -1.78
N PRO A 266 -6.88 -5.91 -2.53
CA PRO A 266 -6.92 -6.14 -3.98
C PRO A 266 -5.84 -5.30 -4.67
N THR A 267 -5.40 -5.77 -5.84
CA THR A 267 -4.43 -5.08 -6.71
C THR A 267 -5.00 -4.83 -8.10
N ASP A 268 -4.39 -3.89 -8.83
CA ASP A 268 -4.58 -3.73 -10.27
C ASP A 268 -3.77 -4.77 -11.08
N ASP A 269 -3.87 -4.69 -12.42
CA ASP A 269 -3.14 -5.54 -13.37
C ASP A 269 -1.60 -5.38 -13.31
N TYR A 270 -1.10 -4.38 -12.58
CA TYR A 270 0.32 -4.07 -12.41
C TYR A 270 0.85 -4.41 -10.99
N GLY A 271 -0.03 -4.87 -10.08
CA GLY A 271 0.31 -5.23 -8.70
C GLY A 271 0.22 -4.08 -7.69
N GLY A 272 -0.32 -2.92 -8.09
CA GLY A 272 -0.54 -1.76 -7.22
C GLY A 272 -1.80 -1.94 -6.37
N TYR A 273 -1.76 -1.61 -5.08
CA TYR A 273 -2.94 -1.71 -4.21
C TYR A 273 -4.09 -0.82 -4.70
N SER A 274 -5.20 -1.43 -5.10
CA SER A 274 -6.30 -0.77 -5.80
C SER A 274 -7.58 -0.69 -4.97
N CYS A 275 -7.44 -0.62 -3.65
CA CYS A 275 -8.51 -0.31 -2.73
C CYS A 275 -8.63 1.20 -2.49
N THR A 276 -9.51 1.60 -1.58
CA THR A 276 -9.56 2.96 -1.04
C THR A 276 -8.41 3.13 -0.05
N TRP A 277 -7.61 4.17 -0.26
CA TRP A 277 -6.45 4.49 0.55
C TRP A 277 -6.83 5.47 1.66
N GLY A 278 -6.12 5.39 2.78
CA GLY A 278 -5.89 6.51 3.67
C GLY A 278 -4.45 6.97 3.50
N GLU A 279 -4.23 8.23 3.13
CA GLU A 279 -2.92 8.78 2.81
C GLU A 279 -2.42 9.70 3.96
N PHE A 280 -1.10 9.81 4.15
CA PHE A 280 -0.52 10.57 5.25
C PHE A 280 0.84 11.24 4.93
N ASP A 281 1.05 12.39 5.56
CA ASP A 281 2.36 13.00 5.81
C ASP A 281 2.43 13.39 7.30
N PHE A 282 3.41 12.91 8.06
CA PHE A 282 3.52 13.12 9.50
C PHE A 282 4.85 13.78 9.89
N GLY A 283 4.77 15.02 10.41
CA GLY A 283 5.95 15.77 10.87
C GLY A 283 6.91 16.14 9.73
N SER A 284 6.36 16.49 8.58
CA SER A 284 7.06 16.71 7.31
C SER A 284 8.17 17.76 7.39
N THR A 285 9.43 17.38 7.15
CA THR A 285 10.54 18.37 7.21
C THR A 285 10.39 19.43 6.12
N ILE A 286 9.93 19.06 4.91
CA ILE A 286 9.75 19.99 3.79
C ILE A 286 8.57 20.95 3.98
N ASN A 287 7.53 20.54 4.72
CA ASN A 287 6.34 21.36 4.99
C ASN A 287 6.39 22.09 6.35
N ASP A 288 7.58 22.34 6.92
CA ASP A 288 7.80 23.02 8.21
C ASP A 288 7.20 22.28 9.44
N GLY A 289 7.28 20.95 9.47
CA GLY A 289 6.77 20.11 10.58
C GLY A 289 5.25 19.86 10.56
N TRP A 290 4.54 20.41 9.56
CA TRP A 290 3.12 20.13 9.34
C TRP A 290 2.86 18.63 9.13
N SER A 291 1.62 18.23 9.42
CA SER A 291 1.10 16.90 9.13
C SER A 291 -0.22 17.01 8.34
N GLY A 292 -0.46 16.06 7.44
CA GLY A 292 -1.63 15.97 6.59
C GLY A 292 -2.15 14.54 6.49
N TRP A 293 -3.46 14.39 6.20
CA TRP A 293 -4.09 13.09 5.96
C TRP A 293 -5.34 13.24 5.10
N ASP A 294 -5.64 12.22 4.30
CA ASP A 294 -6.88 12.16 3.51
C ASP A 294 -7.33 10.72 3.25
N VAL A 295 -8.55 10.58 2.71
CA VAL A 295 -9.09 9.35 2.16
C VAL A 295 -9.18 9.49 0.65
N SER A 296 -8.73 8.47 -0.08
CA SER A 296 -8.57 8.52 -1.53
C SER A 296 -9.17 7.28 -2.19
N ALA A 297 -10.22 7.49 -3.00
CA ALA A 297 -10.85 6.46 -3.83
C ALA A 297 -10.28 6.42 -5.26
N ILE A 298 -9.24 7.21 -5.56
CA ILE A 298 -8.64 7.33 -6.90
C ILE A 298 -8.31 5.95 -7.46
N GLN A 299 -7.58 5.11 -6.71
CA GLN A 299 -7.03 3.85 -7.21
C GLN A 299 -8.10 2.76 -7.39
N ALA A 300 -9.06 2.66 -6.46
CA ALA A 300 -10.24 1.79 -6.63
C ALA A 300 -11.04 2.17 -7.88
N GLN A 301 -11.31 3.46 -8.08
CA GLN A 301 -12.01 3.95 -9.28
C GLN A 301 -11.14 3.91 -10.55
N ALA A 302 -9.82 3.92 -10.44
CA ALA A 302 -8.88 3.72 -11.53
C ALA A 302 -8.99 2.28 -12.07
N ALA A 303 -8.87 1.30 -11.19
CA ALA A 303 -8.96 -0.13 -11.47
C ALA A 303 -10.40 -0.67 -11.66
N GLY A 304 -11.43 0.17 -11.52
CA GLY A 304 -12.84 -0.22 -11.67
C GLY A 304 -13.37 -1.12 -10.53
N GLN A 305 -12.73 -1.05 -9.36
CA GLN A 305 -13.05 -1.86 -8.19
C GLN A 305 -14.04 -1.16 -7.24
N THR A 306 -14.67 -1.94 -6.36
CA THR A 306 -15.54 -1.41 -5.31
C THR A 306 -14.74 -0.53 -4.35
N VAL A 307 -15.19 0.71 -4.18
CA VAL A 307 -14.67 1.63 -3.15
C VAL A 307 -15.06 1.12 -1.76
N GLN A 308 -14.07 0.92 -0.89
CA GLN A 308 -14.25 0.58 0.52
C GLN A 308 -14.53 1.86 1.31
N GLY A 309 -15.47 1.80 2.26
CA GLY A 309 -15.72 2.93 3.15
C GLY A 309 -14.53 3.19 4.07
N MET A 310 -14.07 4.43 4.13
CA MET A 310 -13.07 4.87 5.10
C MET A 310 -13.34 6.30 5.56
N LYS A 311 -13.15 6.55 6.85
CA LYS A 311 -13.22 7.87 7.47
C LYS A 311 -12.01 8.10 8.36
N ILE A 312 -11.33 9.23 8.20
CA ILE A 312 -10.19 9.65 9.01
C ILE A 312 -10.47 11.05 9.56
N CYS A 313 -10.39 11.24 10.86
CA CYS A 313 -10.51 12.56 11.51
C CYS A 313 -9.38 12.76 12.53
N ASN A 314 -9.19 14.00 13.00
CA ASN A 314 -8.48 14.19 14.27
C ASN A 314 -9.26 13.51 15.42
N HIS A 315 -8.60 13.29 16.56
CA HIS A 315 -9.21 12.59 17.70
C HIS A 315 -10.39 13.33 18.38
N ASN A 316 -10.69 14.58 18.00
CA ASN A 316 -11.89 15.31 18.45
C ASN A 316 -13.09 15.10 17.51
N GLY A 317 -12.90 14.44 16.36
CA GLY A 317 -13.91 14.32 15.30
C GLY A 317 -13.93 15.50 14.33
N GLU A 318 -12.88 16.32 14.30
CA GLU A 318 -12.71 17.47 13.42
C GLU A 318 -11.74 17.15 12.26
N SER A 319 -11.67 18.06 11.27
CA SER A 319 -10.80 17.94 10.09
C SER A 319 -10.90 16.56 9.42
N CYS A 320 -12.12 16.06 9.29
CA CYS A 320 -12.38 14.74 8.71
C CYS A 320 -12.16 14.74 7.19
N SER A 321 -11.60 13.64 6.71
CA SER A 321 -11.70 13.16 5.33
C SER A 321 -12.56 11.89 5.34
N THR A 322 -13.47 11.70 4.38
CA THR A 322 -14.48 10.63 4.44
C THR A 322 -14.98 10.20 3.07
N ILE A 323 -15.00 8.89 2.84
CA ILE A 323 -15.67 8.23 1.72
C ILE A 323 -16.50 7.06 2.30
N THR A 324 -17.77 6.95 1.93
CA THR A 324 -18.59 5.78 2.29
C THR A 324 -18.39 4.62 1.31
N SER A 325 -18.66 3.39 1.74
CA SER A 325 -18.63 2.21 0.85
C SER A 325 -19.44 2.46 -0.44
N GLY A 326 -18.80 2.18 -1.59
CA GLY A 326 -19.32 2.49 -2.93
C GLY A 326 -19.21 3.95 -3.38
N ALA A 327 -18.50 4.82 -2.64
CA ALA A 327 -18.42 6.27 -2.87
C ALA A 327 -19.79 6.98 -2.93
N SER A 328 -20.77 6.50 -2.16
CA SER A 328 -22.13 7.07 -2.12
C SER A 328 -22.19 8.47 -1.50
N THR A 329 -21.24 8.78 -0.62
CA THR A 329 -20.96 10.11 -0.05
C THR A 329 -19.45 10.28 0.00
N VAL A 330 -18.96 11.43 -0.45
CA VAL A 330 -17.56 11.85 -0.41
C VAL A 330 -17.51 13.24 0.23
N THR A 331 -16.67 13.40 1.26
CA THR A 331 -16.52 14.65 1.99
C THR A 331 -15.05 14.88 2.29
N ASN A 332 -14.49 15.95 1.72
CA ASN A 332 -13.10 16.36 1.94
C ASN A 332 -12.10 15.21 1.69
N ALA A 333 -12.30 14.49 0.59
CA ALA A 333 -11.61 13.25 0.23
C ALA A 333 -11.51 13.14 -1.30
N TYR A 334 -10.50 12.44 -1.82
CA TYR A 334 -10.24 12.37 -3.26
C TYR A 334 -11.08 11.28 -3.96
N THR A 335 -11.60 11.60 -5.14
CA THR A 335 -12.06 10.61 -6.12
C THR A 335 -11.26 10.76 -7.42
N LYS A 336 -11.50 9.89 -8.40
CA LYS A 336 -10.79 9.90 -9.70
C LYS A 336 -10.94 11.23 -10.47
N SER A 337 -11.96 12.04 -10.21
CA SER A 337 -12.09 13.39 -10.78
C SER A 337 -11.19 14.44 -10.11
N GLU A 338 -10.85 14.23 -8.84
CA GLU A 338 -10.00 15.10 -8.02
C GLU A 338 -8.51 14.70 -8.10
N ALA A 339 -8.15 13.74 -8.97
CA ALA A 339 -6.80 13.20 -9.19
C ALA A 339 -5.72 14.20 -9.66
N SER A 340 -6.07 15.47 -9.84
CA SER A 340 -5.15 16.59 -10.08
C SER A 340 -5.55 17.85 -9.30
N VAL A 341 -6.22 17.66 -8.16
CA VAL A 341 -6.56 18.68 -7.17
C VAL A 341 -5.61 18.50 -5.98
N ASP A 342 -5.37 19.59 -5.25
CA ASP A 342 -4.46 19.66 -4.11
C ASP A 342 -5.18 20.31 -2.91
N GLY A 343 -4.71 20.04 -1.70
CA GLY A 343 -5.22 20.63 -0.46
C GLY A 343 -6.54 20.05 0.07
N ILE A 344 -6.99 18.90 -0.46
CA ILE A 344 -8.11 18.14 0.11
C ILE A 344 -7.58 17.26 1.25
N GLY A 345 -8.33 17.19 2.36
CA GLY A 345 -7.97 16.38 3.54
C GLY A 345 -7.98 17.17 4.85
N GLY A 346 -7.45 16.56 5.90
CA GLY A 346 -7.16 17.24 7.16
C GLY A 346 -5.68 17.59 7.26
N SER A 347 -5.35 18.71 7.91
CA SER A 347 -3.98 19.08 8.24
C SER A 347 -3.87 19.76 9.60
N LEU A 348 -2.71 19.62 10.24
CA LEU A 348 -2.37 20.21 11.54
C LEU A 348 -0.89 20.56 11.60
N ASN A 349 -0.56 21.67 12.27
CA ASN A 349 0.78 21.98 12.74
C ASN A 349 0.81 21.93 14.27
N THR A 350 1.05 20.73 14.82
CA THR A 350 1.05 20.45 16.26
C THR A 350 2.15 19.46 16.60
N ASP A 351 2.76 19.59 17.78
CA ASP A 351 3.88 18.75 18.23
C ASP A 351 3.57 17.23 18.22
N SER A 352 2.29 16.86 18.23
CA SER A 352 1.82 15.48 18.07
C SER A 352 0.53 15.46 17.26
N VAL A 353 0.26 14.33 16.60
CA VAL A 353 -1.03 14.06 15.94
C VAL A 353 -1.66 12.80 16.53
N ARG A 354 -2.98 12.83 16.64
CA ARG A 354 -3.84 11.70 17.05
C ARG A 354 -5.01 11.66 16.09
N LEU A 355 -5.07 10.64 15.22
CA LEU A 355 -6.17 10.44 14.28
C LEU A 355 -7.01 9.22 14.68
N VAL A 356 -8.28 9.24 14.27
CA VAL A 356 -9.16 8.07 14.32
C VAL A 356 -9.54 7.70 12.89
N ALA A 357 -9.14 6.50 12.48
CA ALA A 357 -9.51 5.86 11.24
C ALA A 357 -10.62 4.81 11.49
N VAL A 358 -11.69 4.90 10.72
CA VAL A 358 -12.81 3.95 10.69
C VAL A 358 -12.85 3.30 9.31
N VAL A 359 -12.64 1.98 9.25
CA VAL A 359 -12.75 1.18 8.01
C VAL A 359 -14.14 0.55 7.88
N ASP A 360 -14.49 0.11 6.67
CA ASP A 360 -15.85 -0.33 6.28
C ASP A 360 -16.93 0.75 6.53
N TYR A 361 -16.55 2.02 6.42
CA TYR A 361 -17.40 3.14 6.83
C TYR A 361 -18.66 3.26 5.95
N SER A 362 -19.82 3.14 6.59
CA SER A 362 -21.13 3.51 6.05
C SER A 362 -21.79 4.50 7.01
N ALA A 363 -22.51 5.48 6.46
CA ALA A 363 -22.96 6.69 7.19
C ALA A 363 -24.33 6.53 7.86
#